data_AF-A0A1U7UW52-F1
#
_entry.id   AF-A0A1U7UW52-F1
#
_cell.length_a   1.000
_cell.length_b   1.000
_cell.length_c   1.000
_cell.angle_alpha   90.00
_cell.angle_beta   90.00
_cell.angle_gamma   90.00
#
_symmetry.space_group_name_H-M   'P 1'
#
loop_
_entity.id
_entity.type
_entity.pdbx_description
1 polymer ?
#
loop_
_entity_poly.entity_id
_entity_poly.type
_entity_poly.pdbx_seq_one_letter_code
_entity_poly.pdbx_strand_id
1 'polypeptide(L)'
;MVCDGTSPQKIMLTCIYAACKAEENHVSAEELGKGIGQDHHVILNNEMLVFQSLGFDLIVYAPYHTLDGFISDLEEFCGAKDDDQIVALKASLETARMEADKIMRTNGPLLFPPGQLALAALHRANTEHGIFDFERYLRSVLSRHHPAHTISELTASINAIDSLIGKLVTPTSKDVNIFNVAH
;
A
#
# COMPACT_ATOMS: atom_id res chain seq x y z
N MET A 1 10.59 14.03 9.51
CA MET A 1 11.64 13.53 10.42
C MET A 1 12.96 14.13 10.00
N VAL A 2 13.52 15.02 10.80
CA VAL A 2 14.93 15.39 10.65
C VAL A 2 15.72 14.22 11.20
N CYS A 3 16.61 13.64 10.40
CA CYS A 3 17.51 12.57 10.83
C CYS A 3 18.63 13.18 11.69
N ASP A 4 18.29 13.78 12.83
CA ASP A 4 19.26 14.29 13.79
C ASP A 4 19.87 13.09 14.56
N GLY A 5 20.84 12.42 13.95
CA GLY A 5 21.71 11.43 14.60
C GLY A 5 21.18 10.00 14.73
N THR A 6 19.92 9.72 14.39
CA THR A 6 19.36 8.36 14.45
C THR A 6 19.42 7.67 13.09
N SER A 7 20.09 6.52 13.00
CA SER A 7 20.15 5.70 11.78
C SER A 7 18.74 5.30 11.30
N PRO A 8 18.42 5.42 9.99
CA PRO A 8 17.13 5.02 9.42
C PRO A 8 16.70 3.59 9.77
N GLN A 9 17.67 2.68 9.93
CA GLN A 9 17.41 1.30 10.33
C GLN A 9 16.73 1.21 11.71
N LYS A 10 17.15 2.06 12.66
CA LYS A 10 16.62 2.07 14.03
C LYS A 10 15.20 2.62 14.07
N ILE A 11 14.95 3.67 13.31
CA ILE A 11 13.61 4.24 13.14
C ILE A 11 12.68 3.23 12.48
N MET A 12 13.11 2.60 11.37
CA MET A 12 12.33 1.60 10.66
C MET A 12 11.88 0.46 11.60
N LEU A 13 12.80 -0.06 12.42
CA LEU A 13 12.48 -1.10 13.41
C LEU A 13 11.42 -0.64 14.42
N THR A 14 11.53 0.61 14.87
CA THR A 14 10.58 1.21 15.81
C THR A 14 9.22 1.44 15.16
N CYS A 15 9.17 1.85 13.88
CA CYS A 15 7.92 1.97 13.13
C CYS A 15 7.21 0.62 12.95
N ILE A 16 7.95 -0.47 12.69
CA ILE A 16 7.38 -1.82 12.61
C ILE A 16 6.77 -2.22 13.95
N TYR A 17 7.51 -2.00 15.06
CA TYR A 17 7.00 -2.28 16.40
C TYR A 17 5.73 -1.49 16.73
N ALA A 18 5.73 -0.19 16.42
CA ALA A 18 4.57 0.68 16.58
C ALA A 18 3.36 0.21 15.76
N ALA A 19 3.57 -0.20 14.50
CA ALA A 19 2.52 -0.73 13.64
C ALA A 19 1.94 -2.03 14.19
N CYS A 20 2.77 -2.96 14.69
CA CYS A 20 2.29 -4.18 15.34
C CYS A 20 1.38 -3.86 16.53
N LYS A 21 1.76 -2.89 17.38
CA LYS A 21 0.90 -2.44 18.49
C LYS A 21 -0.41 -1.81 18.03
N ALA A 22 -0.37 -0.95 17.01
CA ALA A 22 -1.55 -0.26 16.49
C ALA A 22 -2.56 -1.24 15.87
N GLU A 23 -2.08 -2.30 15.22
CA GLU A 23 -2.90 -3.36 14.62
C GLU A 23 -3.23 -4.50 15.60
N GLU A 24 -3.04 -4.29 16.91
CA GLU A 24 -3.29 -5.28 17.99
C GLU A 24 -2.56 -6.62 17.81
N ASN A 25 -1.47 -6.62 17.03
CA ASN A 25 -0.60 -7.77 16.83
C ASN A 25 0.52 -7.78 17.88
N HIS A 26 0.40 -8.70 18.83
CA HIS A 26 1.25 -8.73 20.03
C HIS A 26 2.62 -9.34 19.71
N VAL A 27 3.60 -8.49 19.40
CA VAL A 27 5.01 -8.87 19.24
C VAL A 27 5.86 -8.11 20.25
N SER A 28 6.71 -8.82 21.01
CA SER A 28 7.59 -8.17 21.97
C SER A 28 8.75 -7.46 21.27
N ALA A 29 9.27 -6.38 21.89
CA ALA A 29 10.45 -5.68 21.37
C ALA A 29 11.69 -6.59 21.32
N GLU A 30 11.77 -7.57 22.23
CA GLU A 30 12.85 -8.57 22.28
C GLU A 30 12.80 -9.52 21.10
N GLU A 31 11.63 -10.02 20.73
CA GLU A 31 11.46 -10.88 19.55
C GLU A 31 11.81 -10.14 18.27
N LEU A 32 11.34 -8.89 18.13
CA LEU A 32 11.63 -8.07 16.97
C LEU A 32 13.13 -7.69 16.89
N GLY A 33 13.76 -7.38 18.02
CA GLY A 33 15.19 -7.10 18.11
C GLY A 33 16.06 -8.31 17.74
N LYS A 34 15.69 -9.51 18.20
CA LYS A 34 16.39 -10.77 17.88
C LYS A 34 16.35 -11.10 16.39
N GLY A 35 15.21 -10.87 15.72
CA GLY A 35 15.06 -11.15 14.29
C GLY A 35 15.98 -10.33 13.39
N ILE A 36 16.43 -9.15 13.85
CA ILE A 36 17.22 -8.18 13.08
C ILE A 36 18.62 -7.95 13.68
N GLY A 37 18.96 -8.62 14.78
CA GLY A 37 20.26 -8.53 15.44
C GLY A 37 20.54 -7.17 16.09
N GLN A 38 19.50 -6.49 16.57
CA GLN A 38 19.60 -5.19 17.26
C GLN A 38 19.14 -5.32 18.72
N ASP A 39 19.69 -4.49 19.61
CA ASP A 39 19.25 -4.43 20.99
C ASP A 39 17.83 -3.83 21.07
N HIS A 40 16.92 -4.55 21.72
CA HIS A 40 15.54 -4.15 21.95
C HIS A 40 15.39 -2.77 22.62
N HIS A 41 16.38 -2.35 23.43
CA HIS A 41 16.40 -1.00 24.01
C HIS A 41 16.39 0.11 22.94
N VAL A 42 16.92 -0.14 21.75
CA VAL A 42 16.87 0.83 20.64
C VAL A 42 15.44 1.12 20.21
N ILE A 43 14.58 0.09 20.18
CA ILE A 43 13.16 0.23 19.83
C ILE A 43 12.46 1.09 20.88
N LEU A 44 12.60 0.70 22.15
CA LEU A 44 11.93 1.33 23.28
C LEU A 44 12.35 2.80 23.46
N ASN A 45 13.64 3.11 23.24
CA ASN A 45 14.16 4.47 23.37
C ASN A 45 13.64 5.42 22.29
N ASN A 46 13.29 4.91 21.10
CA ASN A 46 12.78 5.73 19.99
C ASN A 46 11.24 5.75 19.92
N GLU A 47 10.53 4.90 20.67
CA GLU A 47 9.08 4.73 20.57
C GLU A 47 8.32 6.06 20.75
N MET A 48 8.58 6.77 21.85
CA MET A 48 7.92 8.05 22.13
C MET A 48 8.22 9.11 21.06
N LEU A 49 9.45 9.13 20.54
CA LEU A 49 9.86 10.06 19.49
C LEU A 49 9.11 9.79 18.17
N VAL A 50 8.90 8.51 17.83
CA VAL A 50 8.10 8.12 16.65
C VAL A 50 6.65 8.57 16.81
N PHE A 51 6.02 8.31 17.96
CA PHE A 51 4.63 8.74 18.20
C PHE A 51 4.45 10.25 18.13
N GLN A 52 5.36 11.02 18.74
CA GLN A 52 5.35 12.48 18.64
C GLN A 52 5.54 12.97 17.20
N SER A 53 6.43 12.32 16.44
CA SER A 53 6.68 12.67 15.04
C SER A 53 5.49 12.40 14.12
N LEU A 54 4.67 11.41 14.46
CA LEU A 54 3.42 11.09 13.76
C LEU A 54 2.23 11.95 14.24
N GLY A 55 2.42 12.84 15.22
CA GLY A 55 1.31 13.59 15.80
C GLY A 55 0.31 12.72 16.57
N PHE A 56 0.73 11.51 16.96
CA PHE A 56 -0.12 10.45 17.52
C PHE A 56 -1.20 9.92 16.57
N ASP A 57 -1.11 10.22 15.26
CA ASP A 57 -1.96 9.64 14.23
C ASP A 57 -1.43 8.26 13.82
N LEU A 58 -1.82 7.22 14.56
CA LEU A 58 -1.36 5.84 14.35
C LEU A 58 -2.23 5.02 13.40
N ILE A 59 -3.41 5.53 13.04
CA ILE A 59 -4.34 4.82 12.16
C ILE A 59 -3.93 5.04 10.70
N VAL A 60 -3.62 3.95 10.00
CA VAL A 60 -3.25 3.98 8.59
C VAL A 60 -4.24 3.14 7.79
N TYR A 61 -4.91 3.77 6.82
CA TYR A 61 -5.81 3.06 5.92
C TYR A 61 -5.06 2.61 4.67
N ALA A 62 -4.76 1.31 4.59
CA ALA A 62 -4.11 0.70 3.44
C ALA A 62 -5.13 0.28 2.35
N PRO A 63 -4.73 0.20 1.06
CA PRO A 63 -5.64 -0.10 -0.04
C PRO A 63 -6.12 -1.56 -0.08
N TYR A 64 -5.52 -2.47 0.69
CA TYR A 64 -5.78 -3.91 0.60
C TYR A 64 -7.23 -4.29 0.94
N HIS A 65 -7.81 -3.70 1.99
CA HIS A 65 -9.20 -3.98 2.33
C HIS A 65 -10.17 -3.42 1.27
N THR A 66 -9.87 -2.25 0.70
CA THR A 66 -10.68 -1.68 -0.38
C THR A 66 -10.60 -2.53 -1.65
N LEU A 67 -9.42 -3.08 -1.96
CA LEU A 67 -9.26 -4.02 -3.07
C LEU A 67 -10.20 -5.23 -2.94
N ASP A 68 -10.24 -5.86 -1.76
CA ASP A 68 -11.13 -7.00 -1.52
C ASP A 68 -12.61 -6.61 -1.75
N GLY A 69 -13.01 -5.40 -1.34
CA GLY A 69 -14.34 -4.87 -1.59
C GLY A 69 -14.66 -4.66 -3.07
N PHE A 70 -13.73 -4.10 -3.85
CA PHE A 70 -13.91 -3.96 -5.30
C PHE A 70 -14.03 -5.31 -6.00
N ILE A 71 -13.36 -6.33 -5.50
CA ILE A 71 -13.37 -7.66 -6.11
C ILE A 71 -14.71 -8.35 -5.88
N SER A 72 -15.24 -8.31 -4.64
CA SER A 72 -16.61 -8.79 -4.39
C SER A 72 -17.64 -8.07 -5.26
N ASP A 73 -17.47 -6.76 -5.47
CA ASP A 73 -18.35 -5.97 -6.34
C ASP A 73 -18.20 -6.36 -7.83
N LEU A 74 -16.98 -6.71 -8.27
CA LEU A 74 -16.72 -7.22 -9.61
C LEU A 74 -17.32 -8.61 -9.85
N GLU A 75 -17.29 -9.50 -8.86
CA GLU A 75 -17.92 -10.83 -8.94
C GLU A 75 -19.43 -10.69 -9.21
N GLU A 76 -20.10 -9.75 -8.53
CA GLU A 76 -21.51 -9.42 -8.78
C GLU A 76 -21.71 -8.76 -10.16
N PHE A 77 -20.84 -7.81 -10.54
CA PHE A 77 -20.94 -7.09 -11.81
C PHE A 77 -20.74 -7.98 -13.04
N CYS A 78 -19.75 -8.87 -13.01
CA CYS A 78 -19.47 -9.81 -14.09
C CYS A 78 -20.51 -10.94 -14.15
N GLY A 79 -21.31 -11.12 -13.09
CA GLY A 79 -22.28 -12.21 -12.98
C GLY A 79 -21.58 -13.57 -13.02
N ALA A 80 -20.42 -13.68 -12.35
CA ALA A 80 -19.57 -14.87 -12.36
C ALA A 80 -20.33 -16.08 -11.81
N LYS A 81 -20.96 -16.85 -12.70
CA LYS A 81 -21.65 -18.11 -12.40
C LYS A 81 -20.82 -19.33 -12.78
N ASP A 82 -19.71 -19.12 -13.47
CA ASP A 82 -18.84 -20.15 -14.01
C ASP A 82 -17.53 -20.20 -13.22
N ASP A 83 -17.13 -21.39 -12.78
CA ASP A 83 -15.97 -21.59 -11.89
C ASP A 83 -14.68 -21.04 -12.51
N ASP A 84 -14.54 -21.12 -13.83
CA ASP A 84 -13.36 -20.63 -14.57
C ASP A 84 -13.22 -19.09 -14.51
N GLN A 85 -14.34 -18.34 -14.52
CA GLN A 85 -14.30 -16.89 -14.38
C GLN A 85 -13.91 -16.46 -12.96
N ILE A 86 -14.36 -17.21 -11.95
CA ILE A 86 -14.00 -16.97 -10.55
C ILE A 86 -12.51 -17.21 -10.35
N VAL A 87 -11.94 -18.24 -10.97
CA VAL A 87 -10.49 -18.51 -10.92
C VAL A 87 -9.71 -17.37 -11.59
N ALA A 88 -10.15 -16.88 -12.75
CA ALA A 88 -9.50 -15.77 -13.43
C ALA A 88 -9.55 -14.46 -12.60
N LEU A 89 -10.70 -14.17 -11.96
CA LEU A 89 -10.83 -13.02 -11.06
C LEU A 89 -9.90 -13.12 -9.84
N LYS A 90 -9.75 -14.31 -9.26
CA LYS A 90 -8.80 -14.55 -8.16
C LYS A 90 -7.34 -14.39 -8.60
N ALA A 91 -6.97 -14.80 -9.82
CA ALA A 91 -5.63 -14.53 -10.34
C ALA A 91 -5.39 -13.01 -10.54
N SER A 92 -6.43 -12.29 -10.96
CA SER A 92 -6.40 -10.82 -11.03
C SER A 92 -6.26 -10.17 -9.65
N LEU A 93 -6.83 -10.77 -8.61
CA LEU A 93 -6.71 -10.30 -7.22
C LEU A 93 -5.25 -10.32 -6.77
N GLU A 94 -4.56 -11.44 -6.97
CA GLU A 94 -3.15 -11.55 -6.61
C GLU A 94 -2.31 -10.54 -7.39
N THR A 95 -2.64 -10.33 -8.67
CA THR A 95 -2.00 -9.29 -9.50
C THR A 95 -2.26 -7.88 -8.96
N ALA A 96 -3.51 -7.57 -8.59
CA ALA A 96 -3.86 -6.27 -8.02
C ALA A 96 -3.18 -6.03 -6.67
N ARG A 97 -3.02 -7.06 -5.84
CA ARG A 97 -2.25 -6.97 -4.58
C ARG A 97 -0.77 -6.65 -4.85
N MET A 98 -0.16 -7.31 -5.83
CA MET A 98 1.22 -6.98 -6.24
C MET A 98 1.35 -5.55 -6.77
N GLU A 99 0.37 -5.04 -7.52
CA GLU A 99 0.36 -3.64 -7.97
C GLU A 99 0.15 -2.66 -6.80
N ALA A 100 -0.68 -3.02 -5.81
CA ALA A 100 -0.81 -2.22 -4.58
C ALA A 100 0.51 -2.16 -3.80
N ASP A 101 1.26 -3.26 -3.71
CA ASP A 101 2.59 -3.24 -3.09
C ASP A 101 3.55 -2.29 -3.81
N LYS A 102 3.51 -2.24 -5.15
CA LYS A 102 4.29 -1.26 -5.92
C LYS A 102 3.88 0.17 -5.58
N ILE A 103 2.57 0.44 -5.49
CA ILE A 103 2.02 1.75 -5.09
C ILE A 103 2.49 2.15 -3.70
N MET A 104 2.45 1.24 -2.73
CA MET A 104 2.85 1.47 -1.34
C MET A 104 4.35 1.81 -1.19
N ARG A 105 5.17 1.52 -2.20
CA ARG A 105 6.60 1.90 -2.27
C ARG A 105 6.83 3.29 -2.88
N THR A 106 5.78 3.99 -3.27
CA THR A 106 5.83 5.36 -3.79
C THR A 106 5.27 6.36 -2.77
N ASN A 107 5.22 7.64 -3.14
CA ASN A 107 4.52 8.66 -2.35
C ASN A 107 2.99 8.56 -2.45
N GLY A 108 2.44 7.58 -3.18
CA GLY A 108 1.00 7.38 -3.36
C GLY A 108 0.18 7.43 -2.07
N PRO A 109 0.52 6.66 -1.02
CA PRO A 109 -0.21 6.65 0.26
C PRO A 109 -0.26 8.00 0.99
N LEU A 110 0.63 8.93 0.66
CA LEU A 110 0.64 10.27 1.24
C LEU A 110 -0.19 11.28 0.43
N LEU A 111 -0.52 10.97 -0.82
CA LEU A 111 -1.15 11.91 -1.77
C LEU A 111 -2.58 11.54 -2.12
N PHE A 112 -2.95 10.26 -2.04
CA PHE A 112 -4.25 9.78 -2.49
C PHE A 112 -4.92 8.90 -1.43
N PRO A 113 -6.27 8.92 -1.34
CA PRO A 113 -7.01 8.06 -0.42
C PRO A 113 -6.90 6.58 -0.83
N PRO A 114 -7.04 5.64 0.13
CA PRO A 114 -6.91 4.20 -0.11
C PRO A 114 -7.84 3.69 -1.21
N GLY A 115 -9.03 4.28 -1.35
CA GLY A 115 -9.98 3.98 -2.42
C GLY A 115 -9.40 4.20 -3.83
N GLN A 116 -8.70 5.31 -4.03
CA GLN A 116 -8.08 5.63 -5.32
C GLN A 116 -6.83 4.78 -5.58
N LEU A 117 -6.06 4.48 -4.54
CA LEU A 117 -4.89 3.59 -4.62
C LEU A 117 -5.31 2.16 -5.01
N ALA A 118 -6.34 1.63 -4.35
CA ALA A 118 -6.92 0.33 -4.67
C ALA A 118 -7.49 0.29 -6.10
N LEU A 119 -8.19 1.34 -6.50
CA LEU A 119 -8.74 1.44 -7.85
C LEU A 119 -7.65 1.49 -8.92
N ALA A 120 -6.55 2.21 -8.68
CA ALA A 120 -5.40 2.24 -9.58
C ALA A 120 -4.69 0.88 -9.66
N ALA A 121 -4.52 0.18 -8.53
CA ALA A 121 -3.97 -1.17 -8.51
C ALA A 121 -4.83 -2.15 -9.34
N LEU A 122 -6.16 -2.08 -9.17
CA LEU A 122 -7.12 -2.88 -9.92
C LEU A 122 -7.09 -2.56 -11.42
N HIS A 123 -7.03 -1.27 -11.79
CA HIS A 123 -6.91 -0.84 -13.19
C HIS A 123 -5.65 -1.41 -13.86
N ARG A 124 -4.50 -1.35 -13.18
CA ARG A 124 -3.24 -1.89 -13.69
C ARG A 124 -3.29 -3.41 -13.86
N ALA A 125 -3.83 -4.13 -12.87
CA ALA A 125 -4.02 -5.58 -12.98
C ALA A 125 -4.96 -5.95 -14.13
N ASN A 126 -6.04 -5.20 -14.33
CA ASN A 126 -6.95 -5.43 -15.45
C ASN A 126 -6.35 -5.06 -16.81
N THR A 127 -5.40 -4.12 -16.87
CA THR A 127 -4.69 -3.80 -18.13
C THR A 127 -3.81 -4.97 -18.58
N GLU A 128 -3.30 -5.77 -17.63
CA GLU A 128 -2.50 -6.97 -17.92
C GLU A 128 -3.36 -8.15 -18.39
N HIS A 129 -4.49 -8.41 -17.72
CA HIS A 129 -5.31 -9.60 -17.97
C HIS A 129 -6.54 -9.37 -18.86
N GLY A 130 -7.03 -8.13 -18.97
CA GLY A 130 -8.17 -7.76 -19.83
C GLY A 130 -9.50 -8.43 -19.45
N ILE A 131 -9.74 -8.69 -18.16
CA ILE A 131 -10.84 -9.56 -17.69
C ILE A 131 -12.20 -8.87 -17.78
N PHE A 132 -12.26 -7.56 -17.53
CA PHE A 132 -13.51 -6.80 -17.55
C PHE A 132 -13.36 -5.41 -18.18
N ASP A 133 -14.49 -4.86 -18.63
CA ASP A 133 -14.56 -3.48 -19.09
C ASP A 133 -14.54 -2.51 -17.89
N PHE A 134 -13.35 -1.97 -17.63
CA PHE A 134 -13.10 -1.08 -16.50
C PHE A 134 -13.90 0.22 -16.58
N GLU A 135 -14.10 0.79 -17.77
CA GLU A 135 -14.87 2.03 -17.92
C GLU A 135 -16.35 1.80 -17.63
N ARG A 136 -16.90 0.68 -18.13
CA ARG A 136 -18.27 0.28 -17.83
C ARG A 136 -18.46 -0.02 -16.34
N TYR A 137 -17.49 -0.66 -15.71
CA TYR A 137 -17.49 -0.91 -14.26
C TYR A 137 -17.49 0.40 -13.46
N LEU A 138 -16.61 1.35 -13.78
CA LEU A 138 -16.58 2.67 -13.14
C LEU A 138 -17.92 3.41 -13.25
N ARG A 139 -18.53 3.41 -14.44
CA ARG A 139 -19.85 4.03 -14.66
C ARG A 139 -20.93 3.36 -13.80
N SER A 140 -20.89 2.03 -13.65
CA SER A 140 -21.78 1.28 -12.76
C SER A 140 -21.63 1.71 -11.30
N VAL A 141 -20.41 1.74 -10.78
CA VAL A 141 -20.11 2.15 -9.38
C VAL A 141 -20.61 3.58 -9.11
N LEU A 142 -20.32 4.52 -10.00
CA LEU A 142 -20.71 5.92 -9.85
C LEU A 142 -22.22 6.16 -10.01
N SER A 143 -22.93 5.31 -10.74
CA SER A 143 -24.39 5.39 -10.83
C SER A 143 -25.08 4.94 -9.54
N ARG A 144 -24.46 4.03 -8.78
CA ARG A 144 -24.99 3.49 -7.52
C ARG A 144 -24.75 4.41 -6.33
N HIS A 145 -23.63 5.13 -6.32
CA HIS A 145 -23.29 6.09 -5.28
C HIS A 145 -23.30 7.50 -5.87
N HIS A 146 -24.24 8.36 -5.45
CA HIS A 146 -24.22 9.80 -5.77
C HIS A 146 -22.82 10.37 -5.46
N PRO A 147 -21.95 10.58 -6.46
CA PRO A 147 -20.54 10.67 -6.18
C PRO A 147 -20.12 12.12 -5.93
N ALA A 148 -19.14 12.29 -5.04
CA ALA A 148 -18.42 13.57 -4.90
C ALA A 148 -17.45 13.84 -6.06
N HIS A 149 -17.11 12.81 -6.85
CA HIS A 149 -16.09 12.85 -7.90
C HIS A 149 -16.62 12.49 -9.27
N THR A 150 -16.11 13.16 -10.30
CA THR A 150 -16.41 12.85 -11.70
C THR A 150 -15.49 11.74 -12.22
N ILE A 151 -15.92 10.94 -13.21
CA ILE A 151 -15.08 9.93 -13.90
C ILE A 151 -13.73 10.50 -14.29
N SER A 152 -13.72 11.71 -14.88
CA SER A 152 -12.50 12.39 -15.31
C SER A 152 -11.51 12.65 -14.17
N GLU A 153 -11.99 12.92 -12.96
CA GLU A 153 -11.13 13.16 -11.79
C GLU A 153 -10.50 11.84 -11.33
N LEU A 154 -11.28 10.76 -11.29
CA LEU A 154 -10.77 9.43 -10.95
C LEU A 154 -9.72 8.95 -11.96
N THR A 155 -9.99 9.14 -13.25
CA THR A 155 -9.01 8.84 -14.31
C THR A 155 -7.74 9.68 -14.15
N ALA A 156 -7.85 10.96 -13.80
CA ALA A 156 -6.69 11.81 -13.53
C ALA A 156 -5.88 11.30 -12.32
N SER A 157 -6.54 10.88 -11.23
CA SER A 157 -5.86 10.27 -10.07
C SER A 157 -5.14 8.97 -10.44
N ILE A 158 -5.78 8.07 -11.20
CA ILE A 158 -5.16 6.82 -11.65
C ILE A 158 -3.90 7.12 -12.48
N ASN A 159 -3.99 8.03 -13.46
CA ASN A 159 -2.85 8.43 -14.28
C ASN A 159 -1.71 9.05 -13.46
N ALA A 160 -2.04 9.84 -12.43
CA ALA A 160 -1.04 10.41 -11.53
C ALA A 160 -0.33 9.32 -10.70
N ILE A 161 -1.07 8.34 -10.18
CA ILE A 161 -0.52 7.18 -9.47
C ILE A 161 0.38 6.35 -10.41
N ASP A 162 -0.05 6.12 -11.65
CA ASP A 162 0.74 5.42 -12.66
C ASP A 162 2.07 6.13 -12.95
N SER A 163 2.05 7.47 -13.02
CA SER A 163 3.28 8.25 -13.15
C SER A 163 4.22 8.10 -11.95
N LEU A 164 3.70 7.92 -10.73
CA LEU A 164 4.52 7.70 -9.53
C LEU A 164 5.21 6.33 -9.59
N ILE A 165 4.48 5.30 -9.99
CA ILE A 165 5.04 3.95 -10.14
C ILE A 165 6.10 3.93 -11.25
N GLY A 166 5.87 4.64 -12.37
CA GLY A 166 6.86 4.75 -13.45
C GLY A 166 8.18 5.42 -13.04
N LYS A 167 8.19 6.19 -11.95
CA LYS A 167 9.39 6.82 -11.38
C LYS A 167 10.06 5.95 -10.30
N LEU A 168 9.47 4.82 -9.93
CA LEU A 168 10.02 3.96 -8.89
C LEU A 168 11.31 3.31 -9.38
N VAL A 169 12.43 3.72 -8.78
CA VAL A 169 13.73 3.08 -8.99
C VAL A 169 13.99 2.14 -7.83
N THR A 170 14.15 0.85 -8.10
CA THR A 170 14.59 -0.11 -7.08
C THR A 170 16.10 0.03 -6.89
N PRO A 171 16.60 0.43 -5.71
CA PRO A 171 18.03 0.57 -5.47
C PRO A 171 18.72 -0.79 -5.63
N THR A 172 19.84 -0.80 -6.35
CA THR A 172 20.65 -2.02 -6.56
C THR A 172 21.57 -2.21 -5.36
N SER A 173 22.04 -3.45 -5.13
CA SER A 173 23.00 -3.77 -4.04
C SER A 173 24.26 -2.87 -4.04
N LYS A 174 24.67 -2.37 -5.21
CA LYS A 174 25.77 -1.39 -5.35
C LYS A 174 25.42 -0.02 -4.80
N ASP A 175 24.19 0.44 -5.00
CA ASP A 175 23.73 1.76 -4.56
C ASP A 175 23.61 1.82 -3.03
N VAL A 176 23.13 0.72 -2.42
CA VAL A 176 23.02 0.60 -0.95
C VAL A 176 24.38 0.60 -0.25
N ASN A 177 25.40 -0.01 -0.88
CA ASN A 177 26.74 -0.08 -0.30
C ASN A 177 27.48 1.27 -0.30
N ILE A 178 27.19 2.18 -1.23
CA ILE A 178 27.85 3.50 -1.27
C ILE A 178 27.48 4.35 -0.04
N PHE A 179 26.25 4.21 0.47
CA PHE A 179 25.80 4.93 1.67
C PHE A 179 26.31 4.33 2.99
N ASN A 180 26.67 3.04 3.00
CA ASN A 180 27.19 2.36 4.19
C ASN A 180 28.71 2.57 4.40
N VAL A 181 29.44 3.11 3.41
CA VAL A 181 30.90 3.31 3.48
C VAL A 181 31.29 4.71 3.97
N ALA A 182 30.32 5.61 4.14
CA ALA A 182 30.55 6.99 4.57
C ALA A 182 30.49 7.21 6.10
N HIS A 183 30.48 6.15 6.92
CA HIS A 183 30.49 6.20 8.38
C HIS A 183 31.67 5.45 8.99
#